data_AF-A0A839HFN7-F1
#
_entry.id   AF-A0A839HFN7-F1
#
_cell.length_a   1.000
_cell.length_b   1.000
_cell.length_c   1.000
_cell.angle_alpha   90.00
_cell.angle_beta   90.00
_cell.angle_gamma   90.00
#
_symmetry.space_group_name_H-M   'P 1'
#
loop_
_entity.id
_entity.type
_entity.pdbx_description
1 polymer ?
#
loop_
_entity_poly.entity_id
_entity_poly.type
_entity_poly.pdbx_seq_one_letter_code
_entity_poly.pdbx_strand_id
1 'polypeptide(L)'
;MVNQKRDNTEFKLLHEKSEKSNRRITAMGARWGIQSERSFRNALTGIFQRHFDVEVINYTGYDETGEVFGYPENIELDIIIKNGLLLICELKSSVDRAALYTFKRKALYYERQQQRTANRLLVISPMISERARQAANKLGIECYDDALDVAQI
;
A
#
# COMPACT_ATOMS: atom_id res chain seq x y z
N MET A 1 -20.18 35.40 35.09
CA MET A 1 -19.78 34.00 35.41
C MET A 1 -20.65 32.93 34.75
N VAL A 2 -21.98 33.11 34.57
CA VAL A 2 -22.87 32.08 33.99
C VAL A 2 -22.70 31.90 32.47
N ASN A 3 -22.57 32.98 31.68
CA ASN A 3 -22.33 32.89 30.23
C ASN A 3 -21.01 32.18 29.90
N GLN A 4 -19.92 32.55 30.55
CA GLN A 4 -18.61 31.93 30.31
C GLN A 4 -18.58 30.42 30.62
N LYS A 5 -19.37 29.93 31.59
CA LYS A 5 -19.52 28.48 31.85
C LYS A 5 -20.39 27.78 30.80
N ARG A 6 -21.41 28.44 30.26
CA ARG A 6 -22.25 27.91 29.16
C ARG A 6 -21.44 27.83 27.86
N ASP A 7 -20.73 28.89 27.51
CA ASP A 7 -19.90 28.96 26.30
C ASP A 7 -18.82 27.84 26.32
N ASN A 8 -18.14 27.67 27.46
CA ASN A 8 -17.11 26.61 27.60
C ASN A 8 -17.70 25.19 27.54
N THR A 9 -18.96 25.01 27.94
CA THR A 9 -19.67 23.73 27.84
C THR A 9 -20.04 23.44 26.38
N GLU A 10 -20.50 24.45 25.66
CA GLU A 10 -20.85 24.35 24.24
C GLU A 10 -19.61 24.09 23.37
N PHE A 11 -18.50 24.78 23.62
CA PHE A 11 -17.20 24.51 23.00
C PHE A 11 -16.73 23.06 23.24
N LYS A 12 -16.88 22.56 24.48
CA LYS A 12 -16.50 21.18 24.80
C LYS A 12 -17.36 20.15 24.05
N LEU A 13 -18.68 20.37 23.99
CA LEU A 13 -19.60 19.50 23.24
C LEU A 13 -19.32 19.52 21.72
N LEU A 14 -18.96 20.68 21.16
CA LEU A 14 -18.55 20.81 19.76
C LEU A 14 -17.24 20.06 19.49
N HIS A 15 -16.24 20.19 20.38
CA HIS A 15 -14.98 19.46 20.26
C HIS A 15 -15.19 17.95 20.33
N GLU A 16 -16.00 17.45 21.28
CA GLU A 16 -16.34 16.03 21.40
C GLU A 16 -17.07 15.49 20.16
N LYS A 17 -18.00 16.27 19.58
CA LYS A 17 -18.66 15.91 18.31
C LYS A 17 -17.69 15.91 17.13
N SER A 18 -16.77 16.86 17.09
CA SER A 18 -15.72 16.94 16.05
C SER A 18 -14.80 15.72 16.13
N GLU A 19 -14.31 15.37 17.32
CA GLU A 19 -13.48 14.18 17.54
C GLU A 19 -14.20 12.89 17.14
N LYS A 20 -15.48 12.74 17.52
CA LYS A 20 -16.29 11.59 17.12
C LYS A 20 -16.45 11.51 15.60
N SER A 21 -16.60 12.64 14.93
CA SER A 21 -16.72 12.71 13.47
C SER A 21 -15.38 12.37 12.80
N ASN A 22 -14.27 12.92 13.31
CA ASN A 22 -12.93 12.66 12.80
C ASN A 22 -12.59 11.16 12.89
N ARG A 23 -12.88 10.51 14.03
CA ARG A 23 -12.71 9.06 14.19
C ARG A 23 -13.52 8.24 13.17
N ARG A 24 -14.75 8.66 12.86
CA ARG A 24 -15.60 7.99 11.86
C ARG A 24 -15.02 8.14 10.45
N ILE A 25 -14.53 9.33 10.10
CA ILE A 25 -13.88 9.60 8.80
C ILE A 25 -12.63 8.74 8.65
N THR A 26 -11.74 8.69 9.65
CA THR A 26 -10.54 7.84 9.62
C THR A 26 -10.90 6.36 9.43
N ALA A 27 -11.89 5.86 10.17
CA ALA A 27 -12.34 4.47 10.04
C ALA A 27 -12.95 4.17 8.67
N MET A 28 -13.64 5.13 8.06
CA MET A 28 -14.14 5.01 6.69
C MET A 28 -12.99 5.00 5.68
N GLY A 29 -12.04 5.94 5.79
CA GLY A 29 -10.87 6.01 4.91
C GLY A 29 -10.07 4.72 4.89
N ALA A 30 -9.79 4.14 6.06
CA ALA A 30 -9.10 2.84 6.17
C ALA A 30 -9.87 1.71 5.47
N ARG A 31 -11.20 1.62 5.68
CA ARG A 31 -12.04 0.62 5.01
C ARG A 31 -12.06 0.82 3.50
N TRP A 32 -12.10 2.07 3.04
CA TRP A 32 -12.13 2.38 1.62
C TRP A 32 -10.79 2.07 0.97
N GLY A 33 -9.67 2.30 1.64
CA GLY A 33 -8.34 1.87 1.20
C GLY A 33 -8.30 0.36 0.97
N ILE A 34 -8.67 -0.45 1.97
CA ILE A 34 -8.68 -1.92 1.86
C ILE A 34 -9.61 -2.41 0.75
N GLN A 35 -10.81 -1.83 0.62
CA GLN A 35 -11.76 -2.22 -0.42
C GLN A 35 -11.28 -1.82 -1.82
N SER A 36 -10.64 -0.66 -1.96
CA SER A 36 -10.06 -0.20 -3.22
C SER A 36 -8.89 -1.10 -3.63
N GLU A 37 -8.02 -1.44 -2.67
CA GLU A 37 -6.90 -2.35 -2.88
C GLU A 37 -7.38 -3.70 -3.40
N ARG A 38 -8.38 -4.29 -2.73
CA ARG A 38 -9.00 -5.55 -3.16
C ARG A 38 -9.66 -5.45 -4.54
N SER A 39 -10.36 -4.36 -4.82
CA SER A 39 -11.05 -4.16 -6.10
C SER A 39 -10.06 -4.05 -7.26
N PHE A 40 -8.96 -3.34 -7.06
CA PHE A 40 -7.88 -3.24 -8.05
C PHE A 40 -7.23 -4.60 -8.31
N ARG A 41 -6.93 -5.37 -7.25
CA ARG A 41 -6.41 -6.73 -7.38
C ARG A 41 -7.36 -7.64 -8.16
N ASN A 42 -8.65 -7.61 -7.84
CA ASN A 42 -9.67 -8.37 -8.56
C ASN A 42 -9.76 -7.96 -10.04
N ALA A 43 -9.61 -6.66 -10.34
CA ALA A 43 -9.56 -6.17 -11.71
C ALA A 43 -8.30 -6.65 -12.44
N LEU A 44 -7.12 -6.61 -11.79
CA LEU A 44 -5.88 -7.14 -12.35
C LEU A 44 -6.05 -8.62 -12.72
N THR A 45 -6.48 -9.45 -11.77
CA THR A 45 -6.73 -10.88 -12.00
C THR A 45 -7.76 -11.09 -13.11
N GLY A 46 -8.91 -10.42 -13.05
CA GLY A 46 -10.01 -10.64 -13.99
C GLY A 46 -9.72 -10.21 -15.44
N ILE A 47 -9.00 -9.11 -15.63
CA ILE A 47 -8.69 -8.56 -16.95
C ILE A 47 -7.45 -9.23 -17.53
N PHE A 48 -6.37 -9.31 -16.76
CA PHE A 48 -5.06 -9.68 -17.29
C PHE A 48 -4.89 -11.20 -17.48
N GLN A 49 -5.43 -12.03 -16.57
CA GLN A 49 -5.34 -13.49 -16.74
C GLN A 49 -6.19 -14.00 -17.90
N ARG A 50 -7.38 -13.44 -18.12
CA ARG A 50 -8.32 -13.96 -19.14
C ARG A 50 -7.95 -13.58 -20.57
N HIS A 51 -7.29 -12.44 -20.75
CA HIS A 51 -7.13 -11.84 -22.08
C HIS A 51 -5.68 -11.61 -22.51
N PHE A 52 -4.70 -11.63 -21.59
CA PHE A 52 -3.36 -11.11 -21.87
C PHE A 52 -2.20 -12.04 -21.50
N ASP A 53 -2.50 -13.31 -21.17
CA ASP A 53 -1.51 -14.31 -20.73
C ASP A 53 -0.60 -13.78 -19.63
N VAL A 54 -1.23 -13.16 -18.62
CA VAL A 54 -0.56 -12.58 -17.47
C VAL A 54 -1.06 -13.29 -16.24
N GLU A 55 -0.16 -13.89 -15.48
CA GLU A 55 -0.48 -14.46 -14.19
C GLU A 55 -0.40 -13.40 -13.10
N VAL A 56 -1.47 -13.22 -12.33
CA VAL A 56 -1.49 -12.36 -11.15
C VAL A 56 -1.66 -13.26 -9.93
N ILE A 57 -0.65 -13.29 -9.06
CA ILE A 57 -0.60 -14.16 -7.88
C ILE A 57 -0.60 -13.27 -6.64
N ASN A 58 -1.48 -13.56 -5.69
CA ASN A 58 -1.34 -13.03 -4.35
C ASN A 58 -0.50 -14.01 -3.52
N TYR A 59 0.76 -13.64 -3.27
CA TYR A 59 1.66 -14.44 -2.47
C TYR A 59 1.44 -14.16 -1.00
N THR A 60 1.24 -15.23 -0.22
CA THR A 60 1.24 -15.21 1.24
C THR A 60 2.28 -16.23 1.71
N GLY A 61 3.26 -15.79 2.50
CA GLY A 61 4.28 -16.65 3.11
C GLY A 61 4.50 -16.30 4.57
N TYR A 62 5.09 -17.21 5.33
CA TYR A 62 5.42 -16.98 6.74
C TYR A 62 6.95 -16.92 6.90
N ASP A 63 7.47 -15.78 7.34
CA ASP A 63 8.90 -15.59 7.59
C ASP A 63 9.22 -16.00 9.02
N GLU A 64 9.58 -17.27 9.21
CA GLU A 64 9.94 -17.83 10.52
C GLU A 64 11.18 -17.19 11.15
N THR A 65 12.05 -16.59 10.34
CA THR A 65 13.33 -16.03 10.81
C THR A 65 13.22 -14.56 11.22
N GLY A 66 12.12 -13.90 10.85
CA GLY A 66 11.94 -12.48 11.03
C GLY A 66 12.89 -11.61 10.21
N GLU A 67 13.32 -12.08 9.05
CA GLU A 67 14.19 -11.33 8.15
C GLU A 67 13.56 -10.02 7.67
N VAL A 68 12.24 -9.99 7.47
CA VAL A 68 11.54 -8.80 6.95
C VAL A 68 11.17 -7.81 8.05
N PHE A 69 10.71 -8.29 9.21
CA PHE A 69 10.16 -7.44 10.27
C PHE A 69 10.98 -7.43 11.55
N GLY A 70 12.02 -8.25 11.65
CA GLY A 70 12.81 -8.47 12.87
C GLY A 70 12.18 -9.50 13.83
N TYR A 71 11.05 -10.10 13.47
CA TYR A 71 10.36 -11.16 14.22
C TYR A 71 9.49 -11.99 13.27
N PRO A 72 9.11 -13.23 13.65
CA PRO A 72 8.31 -14.10 12.79
C PRO A 72 6.94 -13.49 12.45
N GLU A 73 6.63 -13.39 11.16
CA GLU A 73 5.40 -12.74 10.69
C GLU A 73 5.02 -13.18 9.27
N ASN A 74 3.74 -13.03 8.92
CA ASN A 74 3.24 -13.21 7.58
C ASN A 74 3.73 -12.09 6.64
N ILE A 75 4.08 -12.50 5.43
CA ILE A 75 4.43 -11.63 4.32
C ILE A 75 3.39 -11.79 3.24
N GLU A 76 2.83 -10.66 2.81
CA GLU A 76 1.96 -10.59 1.67
C GLU A 76 2.61 -9.74 0.57
N LEU A 77 2.53 -10.22 -0.67
CA LEU A 77 2.97 -9.54 -1.89
C LEU A 77 2.01 -9.82 -3.04
N ASP A 78 1.87 -8.86 -3.93
CA ASP A 78 1.22 -9.08 -5.22
C ASP A 78 2.28 -9.29 -6.29
N ILE A 79 2.13 -10.36 -7.07
CA ILE A 79 3.10 -10.81 -8.06
C ILE A 79 2.43 -10.85 -9.42
N ILE A 80 3.09 -10.30 -10.43
CA ILE A 80 2.62 -10.30 -11.81
C ILE A 80 3.68 -10.99 -12.68
N ILE A 81 3.29 -12.03 -13.40
CA ILE A 81 4.17 -12.78 -14.29
C ILE A 81 3.62 -12.70 -15.71
N LYS A 82 4.45 -12.30 -16.67
CA LYS A 82 4.11 -12.26 -18.10
C LYS A 82 5.34 -12.54 -18.94
N ASN A 83 5.30 -13.53 -19.84
CA ASN A 83 6.41 -13.84 -20.76
C ASN A 83 7.78 -13.97 -20.05
N GLY A 84 7.81 -14.60 -18.87
CA GLY A 84 9.03 -14.75 -18.08
C GLY A 84 9.46 -13.49 -17.30
N LEU A 85 8.80 -12.34 -17.47
CA LEU A 85 8.97 -11.17 -16.61
C LEU A 85 8.25 -11.40 -15.29
N LEU A 86 8.96 -11.20 -14.18
CA LEU A 86 8.46 -11.20 -12.82
C LEU A 86 8.43 -9.76 -12.30
N LEU A 87 7.25 -9.27 -11.98
CA LEU A 87 7.05 -7.98 -11.33
C LEU A 87 6.47 -8.23 -9.95
N ILE A 88 7.04 -7.58 -8.95
CA ILE A 88 6.50 -7.59 -7.59
C ILE A 88 5.90 -6.22 -7.34
N CYS A 89 4.64 -6.17 -6.91
CA CYS A 89 3.95 -4.93 -6.63
C CYS A 89 3.38 -4.89 -5.21
N GLU A 90 3.31 -3.68 -4.66
CA GLU A 90 2.53 -3.37 -3.45
C GLU A 90 1.55 -2.24 -3.78
N LEU A 91 0.28 -2.51 -3.51
CA LEU A 91 -0.80 -1.56 -3.65
C LEU A 91 -1.18 -1.04 -2.26
N LYS A 92 -1.12 0.28 -2.06
CA LYS A 92 -1.55 0.89 -0.80
C LYS A 92 -2.33 2.18 -1.04
N SER A 93 -3.32 2.45 -0.20
CA SER A 93 -4.02 3.75 -0.18
C SER A 93 -3.10 4.94 0.13
N SER A 94 -1.99 4.73 0.84
CA SER A 94 -0.95 5.74 1.10
C SER A 94 0.39 5.06 1.36
N VAL A 95 1.48 5.71 0.95
CA VAL A 95 2.84 5.20 1.06
C VAL A 95 3.79 6.24 1.64
N ASP A 96 4.41 5.87 2.75
CA ASP A 96 5.50 6.59 3.36
C ASP A 96 6.86 5.90 3.10
N ARG A 97 7.93 6.50 3.61
CA ARG A 97 9.29 5.97 3.45
C ARG A 97 9.46 4.60 4.12
N ALA A 98 8.81 4.36 5.26
CA ALA A 98 8.95 3.12 6.01
C ALA A 98 8.29 1.95 5.26
N ALA A 99 7.12 2.19 4.67
CA ALA A 99 6.41 1.24 3.83
C ALA A 99 7.26 0.77 2.64
N LEU A 100 8.02 1.68 1.99
CA LEU A 100 8.93 1.32 0.90
C LEU A 100 10.09 0.42 1.34
N TYR A 101 10.71 0.70 2.48
CA TYR A 101 11.77 -0.16 3.01
C TYR A 101 11.24 -1.54 3.37
N THR A 102 10.05 -1.59 3.98
CA THR A 102 9.36 -2.85 4.27
C THR A 102 9.05 -3.61 2.98
N PHE A 103 8.50 -2.94 1.98
CA PHE A 103 8.23 -3.54 0.67
C PHE A 103 9.50 -4.10 0.03
N LYS A 104 10.62 -3.34 0.04
CA LYS A 104 11.89 -3.84 -0.48
C LYS A 104 12.38 -5.09 0.26
N ARG A 105 12.27 -5.14 1.58
CA ARG A 105 12.67 -6.33 2.36
C ARG A 105 11.78 -7.54 2.03
N LYS A 106 10.47 -7.35 1.93
CA LYS A 106 9.55 -8.41 1.47
C LYS A 106 9.93 -8.93 0.08
N ALA A 107 10.22 -8.03 -0.86
CA ALA A 107 10.62 -8.42 -2.21
C ALA A 107 11.91 -9.25 -2.20
N LEU A 108 12.96 -8.79 -1.49
CA LEU A 108 14.21 -9.54 -1.34
C LEU A 108 14.00 -10.92 -0.70
N TYR A 109 13.09 -11.01 0.29
CA TYR A 109 12.70 -12.28 0.89
C TYR A 109 12.09 -13.22 -0.15
N TYR A 110 11.11 -12.74 -0.91
CA TYR A 110 10.50 -13.52 -1.97
C TYR A 110 11.52 -13.98 -3.02
N GLU A 111 12.41 -13.09 -3.48
CA GLU A 111 13.42 -13.40 -4.48
C GLU A 111 14.36 -14.53 -4.04
N ARG A 112 14.77 -14.53 -2.76
CA ARG A 112 15.59 -15.61 -2.19
C ARG A 112 14.81 -16.92 -2.08
N GLN A 113 13.58 -16.88 -1.56
CA GLN A 113 12.76 -18.08 -1.41
C GLN A 113 12.47 -18.75 -2.75
N GLN A 114 12.24 -17.95 -3.80
CA GLN A 114 11.93 -18.45 -5.14
C GLN A 114 13.14 -18.61 -6.05
N GLN A 115 14.35 -18.29 -5.55
CA GLN A 115 15.60 -18.27 -6.32
C GLN A 115 15.46 -17.52 -7.66
N ARG A 116 14.70 -16.42 -7.64
CA ARG A 116 14.36 -15.65 -8.83
C ARG A 116 14.27 -14.17 -8.49
N THR A 117 15.13 -13.39 -9.12
CA THR A 117 15.11 -11.92 -8.99
C THR A 117 13.94 -11.34 -9.77
N ALA A 118 13.24 -10.38 -9.17
CA ALA A 118 12.20 -9.62 -9.83
C ALA A 118 12.83 -8.70 -10.88
N ASN A 119 12.20 -8.62 -12.05
CA ASN A 119 12.61 -7.69 -13.08
C ASN A 119 12.31 -6.24 -12.68
N ARG A 120 11.19 -6.02 -11.99
CA ARG A 120 10.70 -4.69 -11.57
C ARG A 120 10.01 -4.77 -10.22
N LEU A 121 10.20 -3.75 -9.40
CA LEU A 121 9.47 -3.52 -8.16
C LEU A 121 8.56 -2.32 -8.34
N LEU A 122 7.27 -2.48 -8.04
CA LEU A 122 6.25 -1.47 -8.30
C LEU A 122 5.51 -1.11 -7.02
N VAL A 123 5.20 0.17 -6.86
CA VAL A 123 4.29 0.65 -5.84
C VAL A 123 3.19 1.45 -6.50
N ILE A 124 1.95 1.07 -6.23
CA ILE A 124 0.77 1.75 -6.76
C ILE A 124 0.04 2.38 -5.59
N SER A 125 -0.10 3.71 -5.59
CA SER A 125 -0.77 4.42 -4.50
C SER A 125 -1.19 5.82 -4.92
N PRO A 126 -2.43 6.25 -4.65
CA PRO A 126 -2.84 7.63 -4.94
C PRO A 126 -2.11 8.67 -4.08
N MET A 127 -1.44 8.25 -2.99
CA MET A 127 -0.81 9.17 -2.04
C MET A 127 0.60 8.70 -1.71
N ILE A 128 1.58 9.24 -2.43
CA ILE A 128 3.01 8.98 -2.18
C ILE A 128 3.66 10.27 -1.73
N SER A 129 4.19 10.28 -0.50
CA SER A 129 4.92 11.44 0.01
C SER A 129 6.21 11.69 -0.79
N GLU A 130 6.65 12.94 -0.90
CA GLU A 130 7.90 13.30 -1.62
C GLU A 130 9.13 12.54 -1.07
N ARG A 131 9.20 12.38 0.25
CA ARG A 131 10.27 11.59 0.89
C ARG A 131 10.22 10.11 0.51
N ALA A 132 9.02 9.57 0.28
CA ALA A 132 8.84 8.21 -0.20
C ALA A 132 9.30 8.11 -1.66
N ARG A 133 8.92 9.04 -2.54
CA ARG A 133 9.40 9.06 -3.95
C ARG A 133 10.92 9.03 -4.06
N GLN A 134 11.60 9.87 -3.27
CA GLN A 134 13.06 9.89 -3.21
C GLN A 134 13.67 8.57 -2.74
N ALA A 135 13.02 7.89 -1.80
CA ALA A 135 13.46 6.57 -1.34
C ALA A 135 13.17 5.49 -2.39
N ALA A 136 12.03 5.54 -3.07
CA ALA A 136 11.66 4.61 -4.13
C ALA A 136 12.71 4.62 -5.25
N ASN A 137 13.08 5.82 -5.73
CA ASN A 137 14.14 6.00 -6.74
C ASN A 137 15.47 5.37 -6.30
N LYS A 138 15.87 5.55 -5.04
CA LYS A 138 17.10 4.95 -4.49
C LYS A 138 17.03 3.42 -4.38
N LEU A 139 15.84 2.86 -4.19
CA LEU A 139 15.61 1.43 -4.00
C LEU A 139 15.33 0.69 -5.31
N GLY A 140 15.25 1.40 -6.45
CA GLY A 140 14.83 0.85 -7.73
C GLY A 140 13.36 0.42 -7.72
N ILE A 141 12.52 1.17 -7.02
CA ILE A 141 11.06 0.95 -6.95
C ILE A 141 10.39 2.00 -7.81
N GLU A 142 9.56 1.55 -8.74
CA GLU A 142 8.77 2.39 -9.61
C GLU A 142 7.45 2.75 -8.93
N CYS A 143 7.06 4.02 -8.99
CA CYS A 143 5.86 4.53 -8.36
C CYS A 143 4.82 4.91 -9.40
N TYR A 144 3.59 4.44 -9.21
CA TYR A 144 2.40 4.87 -9.95
C TYR A 144 1.42 5.49 -8.95
N ASP A 145 1.08 6.77 -9.16
CA ASP A 145 0.20 7.52 -8.28
C ASP A 145 -0.90 8.26 -9.04
N ASP A 146 -1.65 9.13 -8.35
CA ASP A 146 -2.76 9.86 -8.96
C ASP A 146 -2.32 10.95 -9.95
N ALA A 147 -1.02 11.28 -9.99
CA ALA A 147 -0.50 12.19 -10.99
C ALA A 147 -0.69 11.58 -12.38
N LEU A 148 -1.32 12.35 -13.27
CA LEU A 148 -1.69 11.99 -14.64
C LEU A 148 -0.51 11.70 -15.60
N ASP A 149 0.70 11.48 -15.09
CA ASP A 149 1.86 11.17 -15.91
C ASP A 149 2.00 9.66 -16.12
N VAL A 150 1.03 9.08 -16.81
CA VAL A 150 1.31 7.87 -17.59
C VAL A 150 2.06 8.34 -18.82
N ALA A 151 3.39 8.28 -18.77
CA ALA A 151 4.21 8.48 -19.96
C ALA A 151 3.65 7.59 -21.08
N GLN A 152 3.15 8.22 -22.13
CA GLN A 152 2.67 7.52 -23.32
C GLN A 152 3.84 6.69 -23.86
N ILE A 153 3.66 5.36 -23.86
CA ILE A 153 4.51 4.43 -24.60
C ILE A 153 3.90 4.28 -25.98
#